data_AF-R4KRS7-F1
#
_entry.id   AF-R4KRS7-F1
#
_cell.length_a   1.000
_cell.length_b   1.000
_cell.length_c   1.000
_cell.angle_alpha   90.00
_cell.angle_beta   90.00
_cell.angle_gamma   90.00
#
_symmetry.space_group_name_H-M   'P 1'
#
loop_
_entity.id
_entity.type
_entity.pdbx_description
1 polymer ?
#
loop_
_entity_poly.entity_id
_entity_poly.type
_entity_poly.pdbx_seq_one_letter_code
_entity_poly.pdbx_strand_id
1 'polypeptide(L)'
;MSLDKQAEIARRMTGSKLSNQEIFAMVRNINQDTKKKICPEIDQMIKDINLPLDKAYPSVMVGFYKMSVHYNIDSAVLFWIYMEWLKYNK
;
A
#
# COMPACT_ATOMS: atom_id res chain seq x y z
N MET A 1 -8.11 -15.48 0.25
CA MET A 1 -7.64 -14.70 1.42
C MET A 1 -8.80 -13.85 1.89
N SER A 2 -9.15 -13.86 3.18
CA SER A 2 -10.23 -12.99 3.69
C SER A 2 -9.80 -11.52 3.68
N LEU A 3 -10.76 -10.61 3.61
CA LEU A 3 -10.54 -9.16 3.67
C LEU A 3 -9.83 -8.75 4.96
N ASP A 4 -10.21 -9.36 6.09
CA ASP A 4 -9.57 -9.12 7.37
C ASP A 4 -8.07 -9.49 7.36
N LYS A 5 -7.73 -10.63 6.75
CA LYS A 5 -6.33 -11.06 6.61
C LYS A 5 -5.53 -10.15 5.67
N GLN A 6 -6.17 -9.60 4.62
CA GLN A 6 -5.53 -8.60 3.76
C GLN A 6 -5.26 -7.30 4.50
N ALA A 7 -6.21 -6.84 5.32
CA ALA A 7 -6.06 -5.67 6.17
C ALA A 7 -4.94 -5.85 7.19
N GLU A 8 -4.90 -7.01 7.85
CA GLU A 8 -3.87 -7.35 8.84
C GLU A 8 -2.48 -7.35 8.22
N ILE A 9 -2.32 -7.94 7.03
CA ILE A 9 -1.06 -7.93 6.29
C ILE A 9 -0.66 -6.49 5.96
N ALA A 10 -1.56 -5.71 5.36
CA ALA A 10 -1.27 -4.32 5.00
C ALA A 10 -0.86 -3.48 6.21
N ARG A 11 -1.54 -3.68 7.34
CA ARG A 11 -1.22 -3.01 8.60
C ARG A 11 0.17 -3.38 9.11
N ARG A 12 0.51 -4.68 9.14
CA ARG A 12 1.82 -5.15 9.61
C ARG A 12 2.97 -4.68 8.71
N MET A 13 2.76 -4.71 7.39
CA MET A 13 3.78 -4.30 6.41
C MET A 13 4.10 -2.81 6.44
N THR A 14 3.17 -1.99 6.93
CA THR A 14 3.29 -0.52 6.89
C THR A 14 3.36 0.12 8.27
N GLY A 15 3.14 -0.65 9.34
CA GLY A 15 3.06 -0.15 10.71
C GLY A 15 1.85 0.75 10.98
N SER A 16 0.80 0.68 10.14
CA SER A 16 -0.41 1.48 10.33
C SER A 16 -1.07 1.19 11.68
N LYS A 17 -1.65 2.22 12.29
CA LYS A 17 -2.40 2.14 13.55
C LYS A 17 -3.91 1.92 13.35
N LEU A 18 -4.38 1.99 12.11
CA LEU A 18 -5.79 1.77 11.81
C LEU A 18 -6.22 0.34 12.12
N SER A 19 -7.49 0.16 12.46
CA SER A 19 -8.12 -1.14 12.53
C SER A 19 -8.29 -1.75 11.14
N ASN A 20 -8.41 -3.07 11.09
CA ASN A 20 -8.65 -3.79 9.83
C ASN A 20 -9.94 -3.29 9.12
N GLN A 21 -10.96 -2.93 9.90
CA GLN A 21 -12.23 -2.43 9.39
C GLN A 21 -12.09 -1.03 8.77
N GLU A 22 -11.34 -0.13 9.41
CA GLU A 22 -11.06 1.21 8.86
C GLU A 22 -10.27 1.12 7.55
N ILE A 23 -9.23 0.28 7.51
CA ILE A 23 -8.43 0.05 6.29
C ILE A 23 -9.34 -0.44 5.17
N PHE A 24 -10.16 -1.46 5.42
CA PHE A 24 -11.09 -2.00 4.44
C PHE A 24 -12.10 -0.96 3.93
N ALA A 25 -12.70 -0.18 4.83
CA ALA A 25 -13.64 0.87 4.47
C ALA A 25 -12.98 1.93 3.58
N MET A 26 -11.76 2.37 3.92
CA MET A 26 -11.02 3.33 3.11
C MET A 26 -10.67 2.78 1.73
N VAL A 27 -10.18 1.53 1.64
CA VAL A 27 -9.86 0.87 0.37
C VAL A 27 -11.06 0.84 -0.59
N ARG A 28 -12.26 0.56 -0.08
CA ARG A 28 -13.50 0.56 -0.89
C ARG A 28 -13.89 1.93 -1.41
N ASN A 29 -13.56 2.98 -0.65
CA ASN A 29 -13.90 4.36 -0.99
C ASN A 29 -12.91 5.00 -1.98
N ILE A 30 -11.74 4.37 -2.22
CA ILE A 30 -10.81 4.84 -3.26
C ILE A 30 -11.35 4.47 -4.64
N ASN A 31 -11.67 5.51 -5.43
CA ASN A 31 -12.14 5.34 -6.80
C ASN A 31 -11.02 4.83 -7.74
N GLN A 32 -11.42 4.32 -8.90
CA GLN A 32 -10.50 3.69 -9.85
C GLN A 32 -9.50 4.68 -10.47
N ASP A 33 -9.89 5.94 -10.69
CA ASP A 33 -8.99 6.94 -11.29
C ASP A 33 -7.86 7.32 -10.34
N THR A 34 -8.15 7.43 -9.04
CA THR A 34 -7.15 7.59 -7.99
C THR A 34 -6.20 6.39 -7.96
N LYS A 35 -6.71 5.16 -8.04
CA LYS A 35 -5.85 3.96 -8.12
C LYS A 35 -4.93 3.98 -9.34
N LYS A 36 -5.45 4.36 -10.51
CA LYS A 36 -4.68 4.46 -11.77
C LYS A 36 -3.56 5.49 -11.70
N LYS A 37 -3.74 6.56 -10.92
CA LYS A 37 -2.70 7.57 -10.70
C LYS A 37 -1.66 7.11 -9.68
N ILE A 38 -2.10 6.63 -8.53
CA ILE A 38 -1.23 6.34 -7.38
C ILE A 38 -0.41 5.05 -7.58
N CYS A 39 -1.01 3.99 -8.09
CA CYS A 39 -0.36 2.68 -8.14
C CYS A 39 0.91 2.65 -9.02
N PRO A 40 0.97 3.30 -10.20
CA PRO A 40 2.21 3.41 -10.96
C PRO A 40 3.34 4.16 -10.23
N GLU A 41 3.00 5.20 -9.45
CA GLU A 41 3.99 5.93 -8.65
C GLU A 41 4.55 5.06 -7.51
N ILE A 42 3.69 4.24 -6.88
CA ILE A 42 4.11 3.24 -5.89
C ILE A 42 4.99 2.15 -6.53
N ASP A 43 4.62 1.66 -7.72
CA ASP A 43 5.39 0.66 -8.47
C ASP A 43 6.80 1.17 -8.80
N GLN A 44 6.90 2.41 -9.29
CA GLN A 44 8.19 3.04 -9.57
C GLN A 44 9.03 3.18 -8.29
N MET A 45 8.42 3.66 -7.20
CA MET A 45 9.10 3.76 -5.90
C MET A 45 9.64 2.42 -5.41
N ILE A 46 8.91 1.33 -5.59
CA ILE A 46 9.37 -0.01 -5.20
C ILE A 46 10.47 -0.52 -6.12
N LYS A 47 10.39 -0.26 -7.43
CA LYS A 47 11.45 -0.61 -8.40
C LYS A 47 12.75 0.16 -8.16
N ASP A 48 12.65 1.41 -7.71
CA ASP A 48 13.80 2.25 -7.36
C ASP A 48 14.52 1.74 -6.10
N ILE A 49 13.81 1.00 -5.23
CA ILE A 49 14.39 0.24 -4.13
C ILE A 49 15.07 -1.01 -4.72
N ASN A 50 16.21 -0.79 -5.38
CA ASN A 50 17.06 -1.83 -5.96
C ASN A 50 17.89 -2.53 -4.86
N LEU A 51 17.20 -3.10 -3.88
CA LEU A 51 17.80 -3.74 -2.70
C LEU A 51 17.27 -5.17 -2.53
N PRO A 52 18.09 -6.09 -1.96
CA PRO A 52 17.62 -7.37 -1.46
C PRO A 52 16.47 -7.21 -0.46
N LEU A 53 15.53 -8.17 -0.43
CA LEU A 53 14.26 -8.07 0.30
C LEU A 53 14.40 -7.70 1.79
N ASP A 54 15.43 -8.24 2.45
CA ASP A 54 15.77 -7.97 3.86
C ASP A 54 16.17 -6.50 4.11
N LYS A 55 16.81 -5.86 3.13
CA LYS A 55 17.20 -4.44 3.18
C LYS A 55 16.15 -3.53 2.54
N ALA A 56 15.33 -4.09 1.65
CA ALA A 56 14.23 -3.38 1.01
C ALA A 56 13.10 -3.12 2.00
N TYR A 57 12.82 -4.03 2.94
CA TYR A 57 11.65 -3.91 3.83
C TYR A 57 11.57 -2.56 4.58
N PRO A 58 12.61 -2.07 5.28
CA PRO A 58 12.57 -0.74 5.90
C PRO A 58 12.38 0.38 4.88
N SER A 59 13.01 0.28 3.71
CA SER A 59 12.92 1.27 2.63
C SER A 59 11.51 1.32 2.03
N VAL A 60 10.86 0.17 1.88
CA VAL A 60 9.49 0.03 1.40
C VAL A 60 8.53 0.65 2.41
N MET A 61 8.70 0.35 3.70
CA MET A 61 7.87 0.93 4.77
C MET A 61 7.98 2.47 4.79
N VAL A 62 9.21 3.01 4.69
CA VAL A 62 9.44 4.46 4.57
C VAL A 62 8.84 5.03 3.29
N GLY A 63 8.93 4.31 2.18
CA GLY A 63 8.31 4.69 0.90
C GLY A 63 6.80 4.83 1.01
N PHE A 64 6.12 3.83 1.58
CA PHE A 64 4.68 3.91 1.83
C PHE A 64 4.30 5.02 2.81
N TYR A 65 5.14 5.29 3.82
CA TYR A 65 4.92 6.44 4.70
C TYR A 65 5.02 7.77 3.94
N LYS A 66 6.04 7.97 3.11
CA LYS A 66 6.15 9.19 2.28
C LYS A 66 4.95 9.37 1.36
N MET A 67 4.51 8.29 0.71
CA MET A 67 3.33 8.30 -0.15
C MET A 67 2.05 8.59 0.66
N SER A 68 1.96 8.09 1.90
CA SER A 68 0.81 8.38 2.77
C SER A 68 0.70 9.85 3.12
N VAL A 69 1.83 10.51 3.36
CA VAL A 69 1.89 11.95 3.60
C VAL A 69 1.55 12.72 2.31
N HIS A 70 2.07 12.30 1.16
CA HIS A 70 1.85 12.97 -0.12
C HIS A 70 0.38 12.96 -0.56
N TYR A 71 -0.29 11.80 -0.47
CA TYR A 71 -1.68 11.66 -0.90
C TYR A 71 -2.71 11.85 0.21
N ASN A 72 -2.27 12.04 1.46
CA ASN A 72 -3.14 12.08 2.63
C ASN A 72 -4.03 10.82 2.75
N ILE A 73 -3.43 9.65 2.51
CA ILE A 73 -4.08 8.32 2.57
C ILE A 73 -3.22 7.43 3.44
N ASP A 74 -3.81 6.66 4.35
CA ASP A 74 -3.05 5.76 5.22
C ASP A 74 -2.15 4.77 4.44
N SER A 75 -0.96 4.51 4.96
CA SER A 75 0.05 3.66 4.32
C SER A 75 -0.45 2.24 4.07
N ALA A 76 -1.26 1.66 4.96
CA ALA A 76 -1.83 0.32 4.76
C ALA A 76 -2.87 0.31 3.65
N VAL A 77 -3.65 1.38 3.50
CA VAL A 77 -4.59 1.54 2.38
C VAL A 77 -3.83 1.61 1.06
N LEU A 78 -2.77 2.41 0.99
CA LEU A 78 -1.89 2.49 -0.17
C LEU A 78 -1.25 1.15 -0.53
N PHE A 79 -0.77 0.41 0.47
CA PHE A 79 -0.21 -0.92 0.27
C PHE A 79 -1.25 -1.88 -0.29
N TRP A 80 -2.47 -1.89 0.27
CA TRP A 80 -3.53 -2.76 -0.20
C TRP A 80 -3.88 -2.48 -1.66
N ILE A 81 -4.18 -1.22 -2.02
CA ILE A 81 -4.60 -0.88 -3.39
C ILE A 81 -3.49 -1.20 -4.41
N TYR A 82 -2.23 -1.06 -4.01
CA TYR A 82 -1.10 -1.44 -4.85
C TYR A 82 -1.03 -2.96 -5.05
N MET A 83 -1.22 -3.75 -3.99
CA MET A 83 -1.27 -5.21 -4.09
C MET A 83 -2.46 -5.73 -4.90
N GLU A 84 -3.59 -5.02 -4.89
CA GLU A 84 -4.69 -5.29 -5.83
C GLU A 84 -4.29 -4.98 -7.26
N TRP A 85 -3.76 -3.77 -7.50
CA TRP A 85 -3.34 -3.33 -8.83
C TRP A 85 -2.28 -4.25 -9.46
N LEU A 86 -1.29 -4.68 -8.69
CA LEU A 86 -0.25 -5.63 -9.10
C LEU A 86 -0.82 -6.94 -9.63
N LYS A 87 -1.93 -7.44 -9.08
CA LYS A 87 -2.55 -8.70 -9.52
C LYS A 87 -3.21 -8.60 -10.89
N TYR A 88 -3.61 -7.39 -11.30
CA TYR A 88 -4.29 -7.13 -12.57
C TYR A 88 -3.35 -6.62 -13.66
N ASN A 89 -2.14 -6.19 -13.30
CA ASN A 89 -1.16 -5.58 -14.22
C ASN A 89 0.16 -6.37 -14.29
N LYS A 90 0.18 -7.60 -13.79
CA LYS A 90 1.25 -8.60 -13.98
C LYS A 90 0.73 -9.82 -14.74
#